data_AF-A0A2X1C3S1-F1
#
_entry.id   AF-A0A2X1C3S1-F1
#
_cell.length_a   1.000
_cell.length_b   1.000
_cell.length_c   1.000
_cell.angle_alpha   90.00
_cell.angle_beta   90.00
_cell.angle_gamma   90.00
#
_symmetry.space_group_name_H-M   'P 1'
#
loop_
_entity.id
_entity.type
_entity.pdbx_description
1 polymer ?
#
loop_
_entity_poly.entity_id
_entity_poly.type
_entity_poly.pdbx_seq_one_letter_code
_entity_poly.pdbx_strand_id
1 'polypeptide(L)' 'MSAIENIQAVIDIGSSRLRVLIAQSNTEGKFSVLGCGVVNAEAVKAGVIKDIAAAKTGIALCD' A
#
# COMPACT_ATOMS: atom_id res chain seq x y z
N MET A 1 -16.75 -18.64 10.10
CA MET A 1 -15.80 -17.75 9.40
C MET A 1 -15.77 -18.16 7.94
N SER A 2 -16.09 -17.27 7.00
CA SER A 2 -15.92 -17.56 5.57
C SER A 2 -14.45 -17.84 5.27
N ALA A 3 -14.16 -18.81 4.39
CA ALA A 3 -12.79 -19.13 4.01
C ALA A 3 -12.10 -17.93 3.35
N ILE A 4 -10.81 -17.74 3.67
CA ILE A 4 -9.97 -16.74 3.01
C ILE A 4 -9.71 -17.23 1.59
N GLU A 5 -9.91 -16.36 0.62
CA GLU A 5 -9.65 -16.66 -0.79
C GLU A 5 -8.32 -16.05 -1.22
N ASN A 6 -8.14 -14.74 -1.01
CA ASN A 6 -6.95 -14.00 -1.42
C ASN A 6 -6.51 -12.99 -0.37
N ILE A 7 -5.21 -12.67 -0.38
CA ILE A 7 -4.63 -11.49 0.27
C ILE A 7 -4.25 -10.49 -0.81
N GLN A 8 -4.67 -9.24 -0.67
CA GLN A 8 -4.41 -8.16 -1.61
C GLN A 8 -3.71 -7.01 -0.92
N ALA A 9 -2.70 -6.46 -1.61
CA ALA A 9 -1.99 -5.26 -1.20
C ALA A 9 -2.26 -4.15 -2.23
N VAL A 10 -2.62 -2.96 -1.75
CA VAL A 10 -2.75 -1.75 -2.56
C VAL A 10 -1.72 -0.74 -2.09
N ILE A 11 -0.98 -0.16 -3.03
CA ILE A 11 0.02 0.88 -2.75
C ILE A 11 -0.42 2.17 -3.46
N ASP A 12 -0.70 3.20 -2.67
CA ASP A 12 -0.96 4.58 -3.13
C ASP A 12 0.32 5.39 -2.99
N ILE A 13 0.96 5.70 -4.11
CA ILE A 13 2.22 6.45 -4.17
C ILE A 13 1.92 7.91 -4.53
N GLY A 14 1.58 8.71 -3.53
CA GLY A 14 1.39 10.15 -3.68
C GLY A 14 2.70 10.94 -3.59
N SER A 15 2.69 12.17 -4.09
CA SER A 15 3.83 13.11 -3.98
C SER A 15 4.06 13.69 -2.59
N SER A 16 3.19 13.37 -1.63
CA SER A 16 3.30 13.81 -0.24
C SER A 16 3.34 12.64 0.73
N ARG A 17 2.60 11.58 0.43
CA ARG A 17 2.52 10.38 1.28
C ARG A 17 2.47 9.14 0.41
N LEU A 18 3.14 8.10 0.88
CA LEU A 18 2.97 6.74 0.39
C LEU A 18 2.09 5.99 1.40
N ARG A 19 1.13 5.22 0.91
CA ARG A 19 0.20 4.45 1.74
C ARG A 19 0.13 3.02 1.24
N VAL A 20 0.13 2.07 2.15
CA VAL A 20 -0.09 0.65 1.87
C VAL A 20 -1.33 0.21 2.62
N LEU A 21 -2.18 -0.58 1.96
CA LEU A 21 -3.32 -1.24 2.59
C LEU A 21 -3.29 -2.72 2.23
N ILE A 22 -3.38 -3.58 3.25
CA ILE A 22 -3.49 -5.03 3.10
C ILE A 22 -4.91 -5.44 3.48
N ALA A 23 -5.57 -6.17 2.60
CA ALA A 23 -6.90 -6.71 2.85
C ALA A 23 -6.98 -8.19 2.46
N GLN A 24 -7.82 -8.94 3.15
CA GLN A 24 -8.24 -10.26 2.71
C GLN A 24 -9.58 -10.16 1.99
N SER A 25 -9.75 -10.95 0.92
CA SER A 25 -11.07 -11.25 0.35
C SER A 25 -11.54 -12.61 0.83
N ASN A 26 -12.84 -12.73 1.10
CA ASN A 26 -13.47 -14.03 1.29
C ASN A 26 -14.10 -14.52 -0.02
N THR A 27 -14.57 -15.77 -0.03
CA THR A 27 -15.24 -16.39 -1.18
C THR A 27 -16.56 -15.72 -1.60
N GLU A 28 -17.05 -14.74 -0.84
CA GLU A 28 -18.22 -13.92 -1.19
C GLU A 28 -17.81 -12.58 -1.85
N GLY A 29 -16.52 -12.36 -2.10
CA GLY A 29 -15.98 -11.12 -2.63
C GLY A 29 -15.96 -9.95 -1.63
N LYS A 30 -16.18 -10.21 -0.33
CA LYS A 30 -16.11 -9.18 0.71
C LYS A 30 -14.67 -8.98 1.16
N PHE A 31 -14.29 -7.73 1.35
CA PHE A 31 -12.98 -7.34 1.84
C PHE A 31 -12.98 -7.08 3.33
N SER A 32 -11.91 -7.48 4.01
CA SER A 32 -11.60 -7.09 5.39
C SER A 32 -10.17 -6.58 5.46
N VAL A 33 -9.99 -5.37 5.98
CA VAL A 33 -8.65 -4.76 6.14
C VAL A 33 -7.89 -5.50 7.24
N LEU A 34 -6.68 -5.94 6.91
CA LEU A 34 -5.76 -6.62 7.82
C LEU A 34 -4.74 -5.66 8.42
N GLY A 35 -4.37 -4.62 7.67
CA GLY A 35 -3.41 -3.61 8.11
C GLY A 35 -3.28 -2.49 7.10
N CYS A 36 -2.73 -1.36 7.56
CA CYS A 36 -2.36 -0.25 6.72
C CYS A 36 -1.13 0.44 7.28
N GLY A 37 -0.33 1.02 6.39
CA GLY A 37 0.85 1.80 6.75
C GLY A 37 0.96 3.06 5.92
N VAL A 38 1.53 4.11 6.50
CA VAL A 38 1.66 5.43 5.87
C VAL A 38 3.00 6.04 6.21
N VAL A 39 3.72 6.48 5.17
CA VAL A 39 4.97 7.24 5.34
C VAL A 39 4.93 8.51 4.49
N ASN A 40 5.73 9.51 4.88
CA ASN A 40 5.94 10.69 4.06
C ASN A 40 6.73 10.30 2.80
N ALA A 41 6.32 10.80 1.65
CA ALA A 41 6.96 10.54 0.38
C ALA A 41 7.80 11.75 -0.04
N GLU A 42 9.10 11.54 -0.20
CA GLU A 42 10.02 12.53 -0.81
C GLU A 42 10.38 12.16 -2.26
N ALA A 43 10.08 10.91 -2.63
CA ALA A 43 10.50 10.30 -3.88
C ALA A 43 9.67 10.71 -5.12
N VAL A 44 8.47 11.27 -4.92
CA VAL A 44 7.52 11.57 -6.01
C VAL A 44 7.23 13.05 -6.10
N LYS A 45 7.32 13.60 -7.31
CA LYS A 45 6.96 15.00 -7.60
C LYS A 45 6.21 15.09 -8.91
N ALA A 46 5.07 15.79 -8.90
CA ALA A 46 4.18 15.95 -10.06
C ALA A 46 3.80 14.62 -10.73
N GLY A 47 3.49 13.58 -9.93
CA GLY A 47 3.09 12.26 -10.43
C GLY A 47 4.23 11.40 -10.99
N VAL A 48 5.48 11.85 -10.87
CA VAL A 48 6.66 11.12 -11.37
C VAL A 48 7.56 10.74 -10.22
N ILE A 49 8.01 9.47 -10.20
CA ILE A 49 9.07 9.02 -9.32
C ILE A 49 10.37 9.70 -9.77
N LYS A 50 10.89 10.60 -8.92
CA LYS A 50 12.15 11.31 -9.15
C LYS A 50 13.34 10.58 -8.54
N ASP A 51 13.09 9.77 -7.50
CA ASP A 51 14.09 8.92 -6.87
C ASP A 51 13.49 7.53 -6.60
N ILE A 52 13.92 6.54 -7.38
CA ILE A 52 13.42 5.17 -7.29
C ILE A 52 13.91 4.45 -6.02
N ALA A 53 15.10 4.80 -5.51
CA ALA A 53 15.64 4.20 -4.31
C ALA A 53 14.87 4.69 -3.08
N ALA A 54 14.60 6.00 -3.01
CA ALA A 54 13.75 6.57 -1.97
C ALA A 54 12.32 6.01 -2.02
N ALA A 55 11.74 5.81 -3.21
CA ALA A 55 10.43 5.19 -3.37
C ALA A 55 10.41 3.75 -2.84
N LYS A 56 11.42 2.94 -3.19
CA LYS A 56 11.59 1.57 -2.70
C LYS A 56 11.66 1.53 -1.18
N THR A 57 12.49 2.38 -0.57
CA THR A 57 12.62 2.47 0.88
C THR A 57 11.30 2.88 1.54
N GLY A 58 10.59 3.87 0.96
CA GLY A 58 9.29 4.30 1.47
C GLY A 58 8.24 3.18 1.52
N ILE A 59 8.18 2.33 0.47
CA ILE A 59 7.29 1.16 0.47
C ILE A 59 7.67 0.17 1.58
N ALA A 60 8.96 -0.04 1.81
CA ALA A 60 9.45 -1.00 2.81
C ALA A 60 9.25 -0.53 4.26
N LEU A 61 9.06 0.77 4.50
CA LEU A 61 8.86 1.38 5.82
C LEU A 61 7.39 1.69 6.14
N CYS A 62 6.45 1.29 5.27
CA CYS A 62 5.02 1.41 5.56
C CYS A 62 4.62 0.36 6.61
N ASP A 63 4.75 0.74 7.88
CA ASP A 63 4.30 0.00 9.06
C ASP A 63 2.83 0.26 9.38
#